data_AF-A0A9E2Q832-F1
#
_entry.id   AF-A0A9E2Q832-F1
#
_cell.length_a   1.000
_cell.length_b   1.000
_cell.length_c   1.000
_cell.angle_alpha   90.00
_cell.angle_beta   90.00
_cell.angle_gamma   90.00
#
_symmetry.space_group_name_H-M   'P 1'
#
loop_
_entity.id
_entity.type
_entity.pdbx_description
1 polymer ?
#
loop_
_entity_poly.entity_id
_entity_poly.type
_entity_poly.pdbx_seq_one_letter_code
_entity_poly.pdbx_strand_id
1 'polypeptide(L)'
;GDGTTRDQEVTVGATSRYTVMVKDILGEGDDASYDFSARVQSTNGVPIVAERPIYFNYQGYTRLNWPGGHNVIGATCTATFYYFAEGTCRPGFDPYICLQNPESTDAEVKITYMLGDGTTRDQEVTVGATSRHTVMVKDVLGEGDDVLHDFSARVQSTNGVPIVAERPIYFNYQGYTRLNWPGGHDVLGL
;
A
#
# COMPACT_ATOMS: atom_id res chain seq x y z
N GLY A 1 -9.65 4.82 6.83
CA GLY A 1 -9.39 6.14 7.40
C GLY A 1 -10.70 6.88 7.49
N ASP A 2 -11.08 7.30 8.69
CA ASP A 2 -12.32 8.02 9.00
C ASP A 2 -12.33 9.49 8.54
N GLY A 3 -11.29 9.93 7.82
CA GLY A 3 -11.13 11.30 7.33
C GLY A 3 -10.64 12.29 8.39
N THR A 4 -10.37 11.84 9.62
CA THR A 4 -9.82 12.71 10.66
C THR A 4 -8.31 12.87 10.48
N THR A 5 -7.78 14.04 10.88
CA THR A 5 -6.33 14.33 10.86
C THR A 5 -5.85 14.60 12.28
N ARG A 6 -4.68 14.05 12.63
CA ARG A 6 -3.96 14.35 13.87
C ARG A 6 -2.55 14.82 13.54
N ASP A 7 -2.21 16.02 13.96
CA ASP A 7 -0.89 16.59 13.75
C ASP A 7 0.04 16.28 14.93
N GLN A 8 1.30 16.00 14.61
CA GLN A 8 2.36 15.82 15.60
C GLN A 8 3.64 16.50 15.10
N GLU A 9 4.23 17.34 15.95
CA GLU A 9 5.54 17.91 15.70
C GLU A 9 6.62 17.10 16.42
N VAL A 10 7.72 16.82 15.71
CA VAL A 10 8.89 16.13 16.25
C VAL A 10 10.16 16.83 15.81
N THR A 11 11.20 16.78 16.63
CA THR A 11 12.53 17.29 16.27
C THR A 11 13.40 16.12 15.81
N VAL A 12 13.83 16.15 14.54
CA VAL A 12 14.82 15.22 14.01
C VAL A 12 16.19 15.89 14.09
N GLY A 13 17.08 15.35 14.92
CA GLY A 13 18.45 15.87 15.04
C GLY A 13 19.26 15.67 13.76
N ALA A 14 20.26 16.52 13.53
CA ALA A 14 21.18 16.36 12.41
C ALA A 14 21.82 14.96 12.43
N THR A 15 21.91 14.31 11.27
CA THR A 15 22.52 12.97 11.10
C THR A 15 21.91 11.87 11.99
N SER A 16 20.64 12.04 12.39
CA SER A 16 19.95 11.12 13.27
C SER A 16 18.65 10.59 12.65
N ARG A 17 18.08 9.57 13.29
CA ARG A 17 16.76 9.03 12.98
C ARG A 17 15.82 9.30 14.14
N TYR A 18 14.58 9.64 13.82
CA TYR A 18 13.47 9.65 14.77
C TYR A 18 12.43 8.60 14.32
N THR A 19 11.89 7.82 15.25
CA THR A 19 10.87 6.81 14.97
C THR A 19 9.58 7.20 15.67
N VAL A 20 8.50 7.34 14.89
CA VAL A 20 7.16 7.55 15.41
C VAL A 20 6.44 6.20 15.50
N MET A 21 6.05 5.81 16.70
CA MET A 21 5.18 4.64 16.91
C MET A 21 3.72 5.07 16.76
N VAL A 22 3.16 4.90 15.55
CA VAL A 22 1.80 5.39 15.22
C VAL A 22 0.73 4.82 16.14
N LYS A 23 0.89 3.57 16.59
CA LYS A 23 -0.04 2.92 17.52
C LYS A 23 -0.13 3.62 18.89
N ASP A 24 0.92 4.33 19.32
CA ASP A 24 0.90 5.09 20.57
C ASP A 24 0.04 6.36 20.45
N ILE A 25 -0.29 6.76 19.20
CA ILE A 25 -1.05 7.97 18.88
C ILE A 25 -2.50 7.61 18.54
N LEU A 26 -2.69 6.62 17.67
CA LEU A 26 -4.02 6.23 17.16
C LEU A 26 -4.68 5.12 17.99
N GLY A 27 -3.90 4.37 18.78
CA GLY A 27 -4.36 3.16 19.44
C GLY A 27 -4.26 1.93 18.53
N GLU A 28 -4.91 0.84 18.95
CA GLU A 28 -4.97 -0.44 18.24
C GLU A 28 -6.43 -0.90 18.13
N GLY A 29 -6.83 -1.40 16.95
CA GLY A 29 -8.14 -1.98 16.69
C GLY A 29 -8.26 -2.44 15.23
N ASP A 30 -9.33 -3.18 14.93
CA ASP A 30 -9.56 -3.87 13.64
C ASP A 30 -10.71 -3.22 12.85
N ASP A 31 -10.80 -1.88 12.91
CA ASP A 31 -11.79 -1.10 12.18
C ASP A 31 -11.15 0.09 11.46
N ALA A 32 -11.91 0.70 10.56
CA ALA A 32 -11.43 1.75 9.66
C ALA A 32 -10.92 3.04 10.37
N SER A 33 -11.14 3.20 11.68
CA SER A 33 -10.58 4.30 12.48
C SER A 33 -9.09 4.09 12.81
N TYR A 34 -8.58 2.87 12.67
CA TYR A 34 -7.16 2.53 12.85
C TYR A 34 -6.39 2.47 11.52
N ASP A 35 -7.09 2.53 10.38
CA ASP A 35 -6.49 2.69 9.07
C ASP A 35 -6.01 4.14 8.86
N PHE A 36 -4.70 4.32 8.66
CA PHE A 36 -4.11 5.63 8.51
C PHE A 36 -3.27 5.80 7.24
N SER A 37 -3.02 7.05 6.92
CA SER A 37 -1.92 7.50 6.07
C SER A 37 -1.18 8.62 6.80
N ALA A 38 0.02 8.95 6.35
CA ALA A 38 0.82 10.00 6.98
C ALA A 38 1.40 10.93 5.93
N ARG A 39 1.30 12.24 6.19
CA ARG A 39 2.05 13.27 5.46
C ARG A 39 3.16 13.77 6.39
N VAL A 40 4.40 13.65 5.93
CA VAL A 40 5.57 14.15 6.68
C VAL A 40 6.10 15.39 5.98
N GLN A 41 6.25 16.48 6.73
CA GLN A 41 6.74 17.75 6.21
C GLN A 41 7.85 18.29 7.11
N SER A 42 8.95 18.71 6.50
CA SER A 42 9.97 19.50 7.19
C SER A 42 9.50 20.96 7.30
N THR A 43 9.32 21.45 8.52
CA THR A 43 8.79 22.79 8.80
C THR A 43 9.84 23.90 8.73
N ASN A 44 11.13 23.55 8.82
CA ASN A 44 12.26 24.49 8.74
C ASN A 44 13.02 24.42 7.41
N GLY A 45 12.50 23.67 6.43
CA GLY A 45 13.06 23.56 5.08
C GLY A 45 14.30 22.68 4.95
N VAL A 46 14.80 22.07 6.04
CA VAL A 46 15.90 21.10 5.96
C VAL A 46 15.38 19.81 5.31
N PRO A 47 16.01 19.29 4.24
CA PRO A 47 15.58 18.04 3.62
C PRO A 47 15.61 16.87 4.61
N ILE A 48 14.60 16.01 4.52
CA ILE A 48 14.49 14.78 5.30
C ILE A 48 14.16 13.61 4.37
N VAL A 49 14.50 12.40 4.81
CA VAL A 49 13.99 11.16 4.20
C VAL A 49 12.99 10.56 5.18
N ALA A 50 11.82 10.21 4.68
CA ALA A 50 10.81 9.49 5.44
C ALA A 50 10.66 8.09 4.84
N GLU A 51 10.56 7.08 5.70
CA GLU A 51 10.28 5.69 5.36
C GLU A 51 9.23 5.15 6.33
N ARG A 52 8.52 4.09 5.93
CA ARG A 52 7.52 3.44 6.79
C ARG A 52 7.82 1.93 6.91
N PRO A 53 8.62 1.52 7.91
CA PRO A 53 8.80 0.11 8.20
C PRO A 53 7.53 -0.42 8.88
N ILE A 54 6.99 -1.52 8.36
CA ILE A 54 5.92 -2.28 8.99
C ILE A 54 6.48 -3.63 9.43
N TYR A 55 6.20 -4.00 10.68
CA TYR A 55 6.43 -5.34 11.22
C TYR A 55 5.08 -5.93 11.59
N PHE A 56 4.86 -7.19 11.21
CA PHE A 56 3.53 -7.78 11.30
C PHE A 56 3.59 -9.26 11.61
N ASN A 57 2.47 -9.76 12.13
CA ASN A 57 2.09 -11.15 12.08
C ASN A 57 0.76 -11.23 11.32
N TYR A 58 0.85 -11.27 10.00
CA TYR A 58 -0.28 -11.08 9.10
C TYR A 58 -1.10 -12.36 9.01
N GLN A 59 -2.44 -12.26 9.04
CA GLN A 59 -3.31 -13.44 8.98
C GLN A 59 -3.99 -13.64 7.63
N GLY A 60 -4.27 -12.55 6.92
CA GLY A 60 -4.85 -12.56 5.58
C GLY A 60 -6.05 -13.46 5.38
N TYR A 61 -6.21 -13.94 4.14
CA TYR A 61 -7.30 -14.83 3.74
C TYR A 61 -7.23 -16.20 4.41
N THR A 62 -6.01 -16.67 4.70
CA THR A 62 -5.77 -18.03 5.19
C THR A 62 -5.98 -18.18 6.71
N ARG A 63 -6.07 -17.07 7.44
CA ARG A 63 -6.02 -17.00 8.91
C ARG A 63 -4.78 -17.66 9.51
N LEU A 64 -3.74 -17.82 8.71
CA LEU A 64 -2.44 -18.33 9.15
C LEU A 64 -1.51 -17.16 9.44
N ASN A 65 -0.75 -17.29 10.51
CA ASN A 65 0.22 -16.30 10.93
C ASN A 65 1.43 -16.27 9.99
N TRP A 66 1.58 -15.18 9.24
CA TRP A 66 2.72 -14.86 8.39
C TRP A 66 3.54 -13.74 9.07
N PRO A 67 4.51 -14.10 9.93
CA PRO A 67 5.40 -13.12 10.51
C PRO A 67 6.30 -12.53 9.43
N GLY A 68 6.52 -11.21 9.49
CA GLY A 68 7.37 -10.55 8.53
C GLY A 68 7.49 -9.06 8.76
N GLY A 69 8.11 -8.41 7.79
CA GLY A 69 8.14 -6.97 7.70
C GLY A 69 8.39 -6.53 6.27
N HIS A 70 8.07 -5.27 6.00
CA HIS A 70 8.39 -4.58 4.75
C HIS A 70 8.66 -3.11 5.04
N ASN A 71 9.20 -2.40 4.07
CA ASN A 71 9.49 -0.98 4.19
C ASN A 71 9.46 -0.33 2.81
N VAL A 72 9.05 0.93 2.76
CA VAL A 72 9.07 1.75 1.56
C VAL A 72 9.38 3.21 1.92
N ILE A 73 10.05 3.93 1.02
CA ILE A 73 10.26 5.38 1.15
C ILE A 73 8.94 6.13 0.97
N GLY A 74 8.81 7.33 1.54
CA GLY A 74 7.68 8.21 1.31
C GLY A 74 7.68 8.81 -0.10
N ALA A 75 6.49 8.96 -0.69
CA ALA A 75 6.32 9.64 -1.96
C ALA A 75 6.65 11.14 -1.83
N THR A 76 7.40 11.69 -2.78
CA THR A 76 7.80 13.12 -2.79
C THR A 76 6.84 14.02 -3.55
N CYS A 77 5.94 13.44 -4.35
CA CYS A 77 4.91 14.14 -5.09
C CYS A 77 3.70 13.22 -5.33
N THR A 78 2.56 13.83 -5.65
CA THR A 78 1.39 13.14 -6.17
C THR A 78 1.45 13.07 -7.70
N ALA A 79 0.71 12.14 -8.29
CA ALA A 79 0.61 11.96 -9.74
C ALA A 79 -0.77 11.46 -10.14
N THR A 80 -1.13 11.62 -11.41
CA THR A 80 -2.41 11.13 -11.96
C THR A 80 -2.32 9.72 -12.52
N PHE A 81 -1.13 9.11 -12.57
CA PHE A 81 -0.98 7.70 -12.90
C PHE A 81 0.26 7.11 -12.22
N TYR A 82 0.23 5.78 -12.03
CA TYR A 82 1.31 4.98 -11.48
C TYR A 82 1.35 3.61 -12.15
N TYR A 83 2.54 3.02 -12.26
CA TYR A 83 2.74 1.65 -12.72
C TYR A 83 3.37 0.76 -11.65
N PHE A 84 2.92 -0.50 -11.61
CA PHE A 84 3.49 -1.60 -10.83
C PHE A 84 3.80 -2.75 -11.77
N ALA A 85 5.08 -3.08 -11.94
CA ALA A 85 5.53 -4.04 -12.95
C ALA A 85 5.32 -5.52 -12.58
N GLU A 86 4.97 -5.82 -11.33
CA GLU A 86 4.86 -7.18 -10.81
C GLU A 86 3.72 -7.28 -9.79
N GLY A 87 3.25 -8.50 -9.55
CA GLY A 87 2.17 -8.86 -8.65
C GLY A 87 1.67 -10.27 -8.92
N THR A 88 1.23 -10.95 -7.87
CA THR A 88 0.64 -12.28 -8.00
C THR A 88 -0.43 -12.52 -6.94
N CYS A 89 -1.57 -13.04 -7.39
CA CYS A 89 -2.66 -13.58 -6.59
C CYS A 89 -2.58 -15.10 -6.48
N ARG A 90 -1.42 -15.72 -6.78
CA ARG A 90 -1.21 -17.15 -6.57
C ARG A 90 -1.36 -17.53 -5.08
N PRO A 91 -1.62 -18.82 -4.78
CA PRO A 91 -1.67 -19.30 -3.41
C PRO A 91 -0.43 -18.90 -2.61
N GLY A 92 -0.66 -18.36 -1.41
CA GLY A 92 0.40 -17.90 -0.51
C GLY A 92 0.88 -16.46 -0.73
N PHE A 93 0.22 -15.67 -1.59
CA PHE A 93 0.50 -14.24 -1.77
C PHE A 93 -0.77 -13.42 -1.65
N ASP A 94 -0.78 -12.39 -0.80
CA ASP A 94 -1.89 -11.45 -0.62
C ASP A 94 -1.44 -10.04 -1.05
N PRO A 95 -1.64 -9.69 -2.34
CA PRO A 95 -1.31 -8.38 -2.89
C PRO A 95 -2.43 -7.33 -2.66
N TYR A 96 -2.01 -6.10 -2.37
CA TYR A 96 -2.87 -4.94 -2.17
C TYR A 96 -2.44 -3.78 -3.06
N ILE A 97 -3.38 -2.91 -3.41
CA ILE A 97 -3.12 -1.58 -3.95
C ILE A 97 -3.67 -0.56 -2.95
N CYS A 98 -2.78 0.23 -2.34
CA CYS A 98 -3.12 1.29 -1.40
C CYS A 98 -3.10 2.64 -2.12
N LEU A 99 -4.20 3.38 -2.04
CA LEU A 99 -4.40 4.68 -2.67
C LEU A 99 -4.57 5.74 -1.58
N GLN A 100 -3.86 6.86 -1.73
CA GLN A 100 -4.02 8.05 -0.89
C GLN A 100 -4.43 9.22 -1.76
N ASN A 101 -5.52 9.88 -1.38
CA ASN A 101 -5.96 11.15 -1.95
C ASN A 101 -5.72 12.26 -0.92
N PRO A 102 -4.63 13.04 -1.04
CA PRO A 102 -4.38 14.17 -0.15
C PRO A 102 -5.19 15.42 -0.51
N GLU A 103 -5.90 15.41 -1.64
CA GLU A 103 -6.62 16.57 -2.17
C GLU A 103 -8.02 16.73 -1.57
N SER A 104 -8.58 17.92 -1.69
CA SER A 104 -9.93 18.25 -1.20
C SER A 104 -11.07 17.85 -2.14
N THR A 105 -10.79 17.04 -3.16
CA THR A 105 -11.77 16.59 -4.16
C THR A 105 -11.63 15.09 -4.33
N ASP A 106 -12.75 14.39 -4.51
CA ASP A 106 -12.75 12.95 -4.73
C ASP A 106 -11.96 12.60 -6.00
N ALA A 107 -11.10 11.60 -5.91
CA ALA A 107 -10.38 11.05 -7.05
C ALA A 107 -11.15 9.86 -7.63
N GLU A 108 -11.47 9.93 -8.91
CA GLU A 108 -11.98 8.79 -9.68
C GLU A 108 -10.79 8.01 -10.21
N VAL A 109 -10.62 6.77 -9.76
CA VAL A 109 -9.43 5.96 -10.05
C VAL A 109 -9.82 4.71 -10.81
N LYS A 110 -9.16 4.50 -11.95
CA LYS A 110 -9.19 3.25 -12.71
C LYS A 110 -7.90 2.48 -12.45
N ILE A 111 -8.03 1.24 -11.98
CA ILE A 111 -6.95 0.27 -11.89
C ILE A 111 -7.12 -0.71 -13.05
N THR A 112 -6.14 -0.76 -13.94
CA THR A 112 -6.04 -1.81 -14.96
C THR A 112 -5.01 -2.82 -14.49
N TYR A 113 -5.39 -4.10 -14.46
CA TYR A 113 -4.50 -5.24 -14.24
C TYR A 113 -4.18 -5.86 -15.59
N MET A 114 -2.90 -5.96 -15.97
CA MET A 114 -2.46 -6.73 -17.15
C MET A 114 -2.03 -8.11 -16.68
N LEU A 115 -2.70 -9.15 -17.17
CA LEU A 115 -2.52 -10.52 -16.70
C LEU A 115 -1.44 -11.25 -17.51
N GLY A 116 -0.92 -12.35 -16.96
CA GLY A 116 0.15 -13.15 -17.58
C GLY A 116 -0.21 -13.80 -18.91
N ASP A 117 -1.49 -13.87 -19.29
CA ASP A 117 -1.93 -14.31 -20.63
C ASP A 117 -2.03 -13.18 -21.66
N GLY A 118 -1.71 -11.94 -21.26
CA GLY A 118 -1.80 -10.74 -22.09
C GLY A 118 -3.19 -10.08 -22.11
N THR A 119 -4.18 -10.64 -21.41
CA THR A 119 -5.48 -9.98 -21.22
C THR A 119 -5.43 -8.94 -20.11
N THR A 120 -6.53 -8.18 -19.94
CA THR A 120 -6.63 -7.17 -18.88
C THR A 120 -7.94 -7.29 -18.11
N ARG A 121 -7.91 -6.85 -16.85
CA ARG A 121 -9.11 -6.61 -16.03
C ARG A 121 -9.06 -5.19 -15.49
N ASP A 122 -10.21 -4.53 -15.49
CA ASP A 122 -10.35 -3.17 -14.98
C ASP A 122 -11.17 -3.15 -13.68
N GLN A 123 -10.84 -2.22 -12.80
CA GLN A 123 -11.57 -1.90 -11.59
C GLN A 123 -11.65 -0.39 -11.43
N GLU A 124 -12.82 0.12 -11.08
CA GLU A 124 -13.03 1.54 -10.75
C GLU A 124 -13.20 1.69 -9.25
N VAL A 125 -12.58 2.74 -8.70
CA VAL A 125 -12.59 3.06 -7.27
C VAL A 125 -12.70 4.58 -7.12
N THR A 126 -13.57 5.03 -6.21
CA THR A 126 -13.56 6.43 -5.76
C THR A 126 -12.76 6.54 -4.48
N VAL A 127 -11.73 7.38 -4.48
CA VAL A 127 -10.98 7.72 -3.27
C VAL A 127 -11.43 9.10 -2.82
N GLY A 128 -12.20 9.15 -1.73
CA GLY A 128 -12.77 10.40 -1.23
C GLY A 128 -11.71 11.46 -0.92
N ALA A 129 -12.10 12.73 -0.89
CA ALA A 129 -11.25 13.83 -0.49
C ALA A 129 -10.55 13.56 0.86
N THR A 130 -9.26 13.91 0.97
CA THR A 130 -8.46 13.78 2.20
C THR A 130 -8.53 12.39 2.85
N SER A 131 -8.63 11.34 2.03
CA SER A 131 -8.85 9.98 2.50
C SER A 131 -7.92 8.98 1.82
N ARG A 132 -8.02 7.73 2.28
CA ARG A 132 -7.32 6.59 1.69
C ARG A 132 -8.28 5.49 1.33
N HIS A 133 -7.90 4.68 0.36
CA HIS A 133 -8.60 3.46 -0.01
C HIS A 133 -7.59 2.31 -0.17
N THR A 134 -7.97 1.10 0.20
CA THR A 134 -7.13 -0.09 0.03
C THR A 134 -7.90 -1.15 -0.71
N VAL A 135 -7.34 -1.58 -1.83
CA VAL A 135 -7.87 -2.65 -2.64
C VAL A 135 -7.11 -3.92 -2.32
N MET A 136 -7.82 -4.97 -1.91
CA MET A 136 -7.31 -6.33 -1.92
C MET A 136 -7.45 -6.88 -3.34
N VAL A 137 -6.34 -7.14 -4.04
CA VAL A 137 -6.41 -7.47 -5.48
C VAL A 137 -7.06 -8.84 -5.71
N LYS A 138 -6.97 -9.77 -4.73
CA LYS A 138 -7.67 -11.06 -4.78
C LYS A 138 -9.19 -10.94 -4.84
N ASP A 139 -9.77 -9.87 -4.30
CA ASP A 139 -11.23 -9.66 -4.37
C ASP A 139 -11.68 -9.40 -5.82
N VAL A 140 -10.74 -9.07 -6.72
CA VAL A 140 -10.99 -8.71 -8.12
C VAL A 140 -10.55 -9.81 -9.08
N LEU A 141 -9.34 -10.35 -8.87
CA LEU A 141 -8.74 -11.34 -9.76
C LEU A 141 -9.00 -12.78 -9.32
N GLY A 142 -9.38 -13.00 -8.06
CA GLY A 142 -9.44 -14.33 -7.46
C GLY A 142 -8.06 -14.84 -7.02
N GLU A 143 -7.99 -16.12 -6.70
CA GLU A 143 -6.75 -16.85 -6.40
C GLU A 143 -6.68 -18.11 -7.28
N GLY A 144 -5.50 -18.39 -7.81
CA GLY A 144 -5.25 -19.56 -8.65
C GLY A 144 -3.77 -19.74 -8.96
N ASP A 145 -3.35 -20.99 -9.16
CA ASP A 145 -1.95 -21.31 -9.47
C ASP A 145 -1.71 -21.36 -10.99
N ASP A 146 -2.01 -20.26 -11.67
CA ASP A 146 -1.88 -20.12 -13.12
C ASP A 146 -1.50 -18.69 -13.53
N VAL A 147 -1.24 -18.51 -14.84
CA VAL A 147 -0.78 -17.23 -15.39
C VAL A 147 -1.81 -16.11 -15.35
N LEU A 148 -3.10 -16.41 -15.13
CA LEU A 148 -4.15 -15.38 -15.00
C LEU A 148 -4.08 -14.66 -13.65
N HIS A 149 -3.33 -15.21 -12.70
CA HIS A 149 -3.16 -14.67 -11.36
C HIS A 149 -1.82 -13.98 -11.16
N ASP A 150 -0.94 -13.98 -12.17
CA ASP A 150 0.20 -13.07 -12.22
C ASP A 150 -0.20 -11.79 -12.96
N PHE A 151 0.21 -10.63 -12.46
CA PHE A 151 -0.22 -9.34 -13.02
C PHE A 151 0.83 -8.23 -12.89
N SER A 152 0.76 -7.27 -13.80
CA SER A 152 1.21 -5.89 -13.58
C SER A 152 -0.03 -4.99 -13.44
N ALA A 153 0.12 -3.80 -12.85
CA ALA A 153 -0.99 -2.87 -12.69
C ALA A 153 -0.65 -1.44 -13.13
N ARG A 154 -1.65 -0.76 -13.70
CA ARG A 154 -1.65 0.68 -13.94
C ARG A 154 -2.79 1.29 -13.14
N VAL A 155 -2.44 2.21 -12.25
CA VAL A 155 -3.41 3.02 -11.49
C VAL A 155 -3.50 4.37 -12.18
N GLN A 156 -4.70 4.85 -12.46
CA GLN A 156 -4.92 6.12 -13.15
C GLN A 156 -6.07 6.89 -12.51
N SER A 157 -5.84 8.14 -12.15
CA SER A 157 -6.89 9.11 -11.86
C SER A 157 -7.53 9.60 -13.16
N THR A 158 -8.81 9.32 -13.37
CA THR A 158 -9.54 9.63 -14.61
C THR A 158 -10.14 11.03 -14.61
N ASN A 159 -10.36 11.62 -13.43
CA ASN A 159 -10.84 12.99 -13.28
C ASN A 159 -9.71 14.02 -13.03
N GLY A 160 -8.46 13.57 -13.04
CA GLY A 160 -7.28 14.44 -12.95
C GLY A 160 -6.87 14.84 -11.54
N VAL A 161 -7.57 14.38 -10.50
CA VAL A 161 -7.15 14.58 -9.09
C VAL A 161 -5.90 13.75 -8.81
N PRO A 162 -4.76 14.36 -8.46
CA PRO A 162 -3.53 13.62 -8.25
C PRO A 162 -3.56 12.84 -6.92
N ILE A 163 -3.03 11.62 -6.94
CA ILE A 163 -3.03 10.68 -5.81
C ILE A 163 -1.61 10.17 -5.52
N VAL A 164 -1.45 9.37 -4.47
CA VAL A 164 -0.30 8.49 -4.25
C VAL A 164 -0.77 7.05 -4.28
N ALA A 165 0.02 6.16 -4.89
CA ALA A 165 -0.24 4.73 -4.91
C ALA A 165 0.99 3.92 -4.47
N GLU A 166 0.75 2.89 -3.67
CA GLU A 166 1.74 1.89 -3.28
C GLU A 166 1.14 0.48 -3.34
N ARG A 167 1.99 -0.53 -3.37
CA ARG A 167 1.59 -1.94 -3.49
C ARG A 167 2.33 -2.82 -2.49
N PRO A 168 1.74 -3.04 -1.30
CA PRO A 168 2.23 -4.07 -0.40
C PRO A 168 1.76 -5.46 -0.84
N ILE A 169 2.63 -6.46 -0.64
CA ILE A 169 2.31 -7.88 -0.71
C ILE A 169 2.72 -8.52 0.60
N TYR A 170 1.83 -9.32 1.16
CA TYR A 170 2.14 -10.24 2.25
C TYR A 170 2.21 -11.65 1.67
N PHE A 171 3.17 -12.46 2.09
CA PHE A 171 3.31 -13.78 1.50
C PHE A 171 3.79 -14.82 2.51
N ASN A 172 3.50 -16.07 2.18
CA ASN A 172 4.09 -17.26 2.76
C ASN A 172 4.56 -18.17 1.64
N TYR A 173 5.77 -17.90 1.16
CA TYR A 173 6.32 -18.56 -0.02
C TYR A 173 6.88 -19.94 0.34
N GLN A 174 6.42 -20.99 -0.36
CA GLN A 174 7.04 -22.30 -0.29
C GLN A 174 8.11 -22.43 -1.38
N GLY A 175 9.36 -22.16 -0.99
CA GLY A 175 10.51 -22.42 -1.85
C GLY A 175 10.76 -23.93 -2.06
N TYR A 176 11.79 -24.24 -2.85
CA TYR A 176 12.16 -25.62 -3.21
C TYR A 176 12.41 -26.56 -2.01
N THR A 177 12.73 -26.01 -0.84
CA THR A 177 13.00 -26.77 0.39
C THR A 177 11.74 -27.27 1.10
N ARG A 178 10.53 -26.93 0.60
CA ARG A 178 9.23 -27.15 1.26
C ARG A 178 9.10 -26.51 2.65
N LEU A 179 10.00 -25.58 2.96
CA LEU A 179 9.88 -24.70 4.10
C LEU A 179 9.06 -23.47 3.68
N ASN A 180 8.26 -23.00 4.63
CA ASN A 180 7.48 -21.78 4.53
C ASN A 180 8.37 -20.57 4.82
N TRP A 181 8.39 -19.60 3.93
CA TRP A 181 9.11 -18.33 4.05
C TRP A 181 8.08 -17.21 4.10
N PRO A 182 7.53 -16.89 5.28
CA PRO A 182 6.64 -15.75 5.43
C PRO A 182 7.41 -14.43 5.33
N GLY A 183 6.74 -13.40 4.83
CA GLY A 183 7.35 -12.10 4.64
C GLY A 183 6.39 -11.08 4.05
N GLY A 184 6.96 -9.94 3.68
CA GLY A 184 6.24 -8.91 2.96
C GLY A 184 7.16 -8.13 2.04
N HIS A 185 6.54 -7.39 1.14
CA HIS A 185 7.19 -6.52 0.18
C HIS A 185 6.31 -5.29 0.00
N ASP A 186 6.90 -4.12 -0.26
CA ASP A 186 6.15 -2.90 -0.53
C ASP A 186 6.93 -2.03 -1.52
N VAL A 187 6.20 -1.34 -2.41
CA VAL A 187 6.75 -0.46 -3.43
C VAL A 187 5.83 0.73 -3.67
N LEU A 188 6.42 1.91 -3.84
CA LEU A 188 5.73 3.04 -4.45
C LEU A 188 5.56 2.79 -5.95
N GLY A 189 4.44 3.26 -6.50
CA GLY A 189 4.25 3.26 -7.94
C GLY A 189 5.26 4.15 -8.66
N LEU A 190 5.61 3.76 -9.89
CA LEU A 190 6.46 4.54 -10.80
C LEU A 190 5.64 5.47 -11.71
#